data_AF-A0A383EDW5-F1
#
_entry.id   AF-A0A383EDW5-F1
#
_cell.length_a   1.000
_cell.length_b   1.000
_cell.length_c   1.000
_cell.angle_alpha   90.00
_cell.angle_beta   90.00
_cell.angle_gamma   90.00
#
_symmetry.space_group_name_H-M   'P 1'
#
loop_
_entity.id
_entity.type
_entity.pdbx_description
1 polymer ?
#
loop_
_entity_poly.entity_id
_entity_poly.type
_entity_poly.pdbx_seq_one_letter_code
_entity_poly.pdbx_strand_id
1 'polypeptide(L)'
;QVGLPIMMDDGEVRVFKGYRSQHNASRGPYKGGVRYHPNADLSHVRALGMLMTWKTALADVPFGGAKGGVAVDPRGLSTQELNRLTRRYTLSMHHVLGVNRDIAAPDLGTSAQTMAWIMDAYGSIHGHTPGIVTGKPIELGGSLGRAEAPGRGAAVVGCRAIVDSGSTPEQSTVAVQGYGAVGSSAARTMFEGGAKVIAVSDVDGAIINSTGLDIDELDQIIAEDGCVSDF
;
A
#
# COMPACT_ATOMS: atom_id res chain seq x y z
N GLN A 1 -18.22 -0.06 11.47
CA GLN A 1 -17.60 -1.29 11.98
C GLN A 1 -18.52 -2.45 11.66
N VAL A 2 -17.98 -3.61 11.33
CA VAL A 2 -18.74 -4.84 11.04
C VAL A 2 -18.02 -6.06 11.64
N GLY A 3 -18.78 -7.10 11.96
CA GLY A 3 -18.23 -8.44 12.24
C GLY A 3 -18.06 -9.23 10.96
N LEU A 4 -16.97 -9.99 10.84
CA LEU A 4 -16.59 -10.75 9.66
C LEU A 4 -16.45 -12.24 10.01
N PRO A 5 -17.57 -12.99 10.11
CA PRO A 5 -17.50 -14.44 10.30
C PRO A 5 -17.01 -15.11 9.02
N ILE A 6 -15.95 -15.92 9.14
CA ILE A 6 -15.49 -16.81 8.08
C ILE A 6 -15.29 -18.21 8.65
N MET A 7 -15.48 -19.21 7.78
CA MET A 7 -15.04 -20.58 8.04
C MET A 7 -13.55 -20.68 7.73
N MET A 8 -12.81 -21.16 8.71
CA MET A 8 -11.38 -21.45 8.62
C MET A 8 -11.17 -22.78 7.90
N ASP A 9 -9.92 -23.09 7.52
CA ASP A 9 -9.60 -24.34 6.84
C ASP A 9 -9.77 -25.57 7.76
N ASP A 10 -9.69 -25.38 9.08
CA ASP A 10 -9.96 -26.41 10.10
C ASP A 10 -11.48 -26.66 10.34
N GLY A 11 -12.35 -25.88 9.66
CA GLY A 11 -13.80 -25.96 9.79
C GLY A 11 -14.40 -25.11 10.91
N GLU A 12 -13.58 -24.50 11.78
CA GLU A 12 -14.07 -23.58 12.80
C GLU A 12 -14.52 -22.25 12.19
N VAL A 13 -15.46 -21.58 12.87
CA VAL A 13 -15.87 -20.22 12.49
C VAL A 13 -15.13 -19.23 13.37
N ARG A 14 -14.32 -18.36 12.75
CA ARG A 14 -13.69 -17.22 13.43
C ARG A 14 -14.32 -15.90 12.97
N VAL A 15 -14.48 -14.97 13.91
CA VAL A 15 -15.09 -13.66 13.66
C VAL A 15 -14.05 -12.56 13.79
N PHE A 16 -13.74 -11.90 12.67
CA PHE A 16 -12.81 -10.77 12.64
C PHE A 16 -13.56 -9.44 12.74
N LYS A 17 -12.86 -8.37 13.15
CA LYS A 17 -13.41 -7.01 13.17
C LYS A 17 -12.98 -6.25 11.92
N GLY A 18 -13.95 -5.75 11.16
CA GLY A 18 -13.74 -4.91 9.99
C GLY A 18 -14.15 -3.45 10.22
N TYR A 19 -13.39 -2.52 9.65
CA TYR A 19 -13.62 -1.08 9.75
C TYR A 19 -13.55 -0.42 8.37
N ARG A 20 -14.41 0.57 8.13
CA ARG A 20 -14.28 1.57 7.06
C ARG A 20 -14.66 2.93 7.65
N SER A 21 -13.76 3.89 7.52
CA SER A 21 -13.95 5.28 7.96
C SER A 21 -13.94 6.18 6.74
N GLN A 22 -15.04 6.90 6.54
CA GLN A 22 -15.22 7.92 5.52
C GLN A 22 -15.12 9.28 6.20
N HIS A 23 -13.97 9.96 6.06
CA HIS A 23 -13.64 11.14 6.88
C HIS A 23 -14.21 12.44 6.29
N ASN A 24 -13.89 12.74 5.04
CA ASN A 24 -14.40 13.94 4.35
C ASN A 24 -14.47 13.69 2.83
N ALA A 25 -15.57 14.11 2.19
CA ALA A 25 -15.84 13.93 0.75
C ALA A 25 -15.99 15.25 -0.03
N SER A 26 -15.62 16.40 0.56
CA SER A 26 -15.92 17.71 -0.02
C SER A 26 -15.27 17.95 -1.39
N ARG A 27 -14.18 17.24 -1.71
CA ARG A 27 -13.47 17.34 -3.00
C ARG A 27 -13.83 16.23 -4.01
N GLY A 28 -14.67 15.27 -3.64
CA GLY A 28 -15.03 14.13 -4.49
C GLY A 28 -15.18 12.82 -3.71
N PRO A 29 -15.25 11.67 -4.42
CA PRO A 29 -15.39 10.36 -3.80
C PRO A 29 -14.32 10.07 -2.76
N TYR A 30 -14.65 9.30 -1.74
CA TYR A 30 -13.69 8.86 -0.75
C TYR A 30 -12.60 7.99 -1.39
N LYS A 31 -11.34 8.21 -1.03
CA LYS A 31 -10.22 7.37 -1.44
C LYS A 31 -9.43 6.90 -0.23
N GLY A 32 -9.14 5.59 -0.19
CA GLY A 32 -8.27 5.07 0.85
C GLY A 32 -8.08 3.57 0.87
N GLY A 33 -6.89 3.16 1.28
CA GLY A 33 -6.50 1.76 1.36
C GLY A 33 -7.21 0.96 2.46
N VAL A 34 -7.09 -0.36 2.40
CA VAL A 34 -7.58 -1.30 3.42
C VAL A 34 -6.36 -2.00 4.04
N ARG A 35 -6.20 -1.93 5.36
CA ARG A 35 -5.06 -2.50 6.10
C ARG A 35 -5.42 -3.80 6.81
N TYR A 36 -4.63 -4.85 6.65
CA TYR A 36 -4.72 -6.07 7.45
C TYR A 36 -3.57 -6.06 8.46
N HIS A 37 -3.92 -5.85 9.73
CA HIS A 37 -2.93 -5.80 10.80
C HIS A 37 -3.58 -6.19 12.14
N PRO A 38 -2.92 -6.93 13.03
CA PRO A 38 -3.51 -7.38 14.30
C PRO A 38 -3.99 -6.21 15.17
N ASN A 39 -3.24 -5.10 15.17
CA ASN A 39 -3.55 -3.88 15.92
C ASN A 39 -4.44 -2.89 15.14
N ALA A 40 -5.15 -3.33 14.09
CA ALA A 40 -6.09 -2.45 13.41
C ALA A 40 -7.33 -2.21 14.28
N ASP A 41 -7.58 -0.96 14.64
CA ASP A 41 -8.76 -0.54 15.40
C ASP A 41 -9.47 0.66 14.74
N LEU A 42 -10.62 1.04 15.30
CA LEU A 42 -11.43 2.14 14.78
C LEU A 42 -10.71 3.50 14.85
N SER A 43 -9.98 3.77 15.92
CA SER A 43 -9.29 5.05 16.13
C SER A 43 -8.16 5.23 15.12
N HIS A 44 -7.37 4.18 14.91
CA HIS A 44 -6.30 4.13 13.93
C HIS A 44 -6.84 4.32 12.50
N VAL A 45 -7.92 3.61 12.14
CA VAL A 45 -8.53 3.72 10.81
C VAL A 45 -9.11 5.13 10.59
N ARG A 46 -9.68 5.77 11.62
CA ARG A 46 -10.15 7.17 11.54
C ARG A 46 -9.00 8.16 11.31
N ALA A 47 -7.92 8.04 12.09
CA ALA A 47 -6.74 8.89 11.94
C ALA A 47 -6.13 8.78 10.53
N LEU A 48 -6.00 7.56 10.01
CA LEU A 48 -5.50 7.34 8.64
C LEU A 48 -6.48 7.87 7.58
N GLY A 49 -7.79 7.80 7.82
CA GLY A 49 -8.81 8.39 6.94
C GLY A 49 -8.68 9.91 6.84
N MET A 50 -8.40 10.57 7.96
CA MET A 50 -8.10 12.00 8.01
C MET A 50 -6.83 12.34 7.20
N LEU A 51 -5.75 11.58 7.39
CA LEU A 51 -4.52 11.77 6.60
C LEU A 51 -4.76 11.58 5.10
N MET A 52 -5.68 10.69 4.70
CA MET A 52 -6.05 10.56 3.29
C MET A 52 -6.76 11.80 2.76
N THR A 53 -7.61 12.47 3.54
CA THR A 53 -8.25 13.74 3.14
C THR A 53 -7.20 14.80 2.83
N TRP A 54 -6.22 14.97 3.73
CA TRP A 54 -5.16 15.95 3.53
C TRP A 54 -4.24 15.57 2.37
N LYS A 55 -3.89 14.29 2.25
CA LYS A 55 -3.03 13.79 1.17
C LYS A 55 -3.66 14.02 -0.20
N THR A 56 -4.93 13.70 -0.39
CA THR A 56 -5.60 13.89 -1.69
C THR A 56 -5.77 15.36 -2.02
N ALA A 57 -6.02 16.21 -1.02
CA ALA A 57 -6.09 17.66 -1.20
C ALA A 57 -4.72 18.26 -1.59
N LEU A 58 -3.63 17.84 -0.94
CA LEU A 58 -2.27 18.29 -1.22
C LEU A 58 -1.76 17.83 -2.59
N ALA A 59 -2.10 16.60 -2.99
CA ALA A 59 -1.79 16.06 -4.31
C ALA A 59 -2.70 16.61 -5.43
N ASP A 60 -3.64 17.50 -5.09
CA ASP A 60 -4.62 18.11 -5.98
C ASP A 60 -5.42 17.14 -6.85
N VAL A 61 -5.80 15.99 -6.28
CA VAL A 61 -6.66 15.00 -6.93
C VAL A 61 -8.11 15.12 -6.44
N PRO A 62 -9.13 14.82 -7.27
CA PRO A 62 -10.55 15.03 -6.94
C PRO A 62 -11.10 13.93 -6.02
N PHE A 63 -10.48 13.74 -4.86
CA PHE A 63 -10.86 12.73 -3.88
C PHE A 63 -10.94 13.30 -2.46
N GLY A 64 -11.90 12.78 -1.72
CA GLY A 64 -11.94 12.83 -0.27
C GLY A 64 -11.01 11.80 0.39
N GLY A 65 -11.13 11.65 1.71
CA GLY A 65 -10.32 10.73 2.49
C GLY A 65 -11.14 9.63 3.16
N ALA A 66 -10.71 8.38 2.96
CA ALA A 66 -11.20 7.24 3.72
C ALA A 66 -10.06 6.32 4.13
N LYS A 67 -10.37 5.35 4.98
CA LYS A 67 -9.49 4.21 5.25
C LYS A 67 -10.31 3.01 5.68
N GLY A 68 -9.85 1.82 5.32
CA GLY A 68 -10.38 0.56 5.84
C GLY A 68 -9.35 -0.19 6.65
N GLY A 69 -9.80 -1.15 7.44
CA GLY A 69 -8.92 -2.08 8.13
C GLY A 69 -9.63 -3.33 8.62
N VAL A 70 -8.85 -4.40 8.80
CA VAL A 70 -9.29 -5.64 9.45
C VAL A 70 -8.25 -6.00 10.51
N ALA A 71 -8.73 -6.29 11.72
CA ALA A 71 -7.90 -6.71 12.85
C ALA A 71 -7.47 -8.18 12.66
N VAL A 72 -6.38 -8.41 11.94
CA VAL A 72 -5.89 -9.74 11.56
C VAL A 72 -4.39 -9.71 11.25
N ASP A 73 -3.64 -10.75 11.62
CA ASP A 73 -2.31 -10.99 11.04
C ASP A 73 -2.48 -11.83 9.76
N PRO A 74 -2.24 -11.26 8.57
CA PRO A 74 -2.45 -11.99 7.33
C PRO A 74 -1.49 -13.16 7.14
N ARG A 75 -0.34 -13.19 7.84
CA ARG A 75 0.64 -14.29 7.76
C ARG A 75 0.15 -15.57 8.46
N GLY A 76 -0.79 -15.41 9.39
CA GLY A 76 -1.41 -16.52 10.11
C GLY A 76 -2.63 -17.13 9.40
N LEU A 77 -2.92 -16.71 8.17
CA LEU A 77 -4.06 -17.18 7.39
C LEU A 77 -3.59 -17.79 6.07
N SER A 78 -4.27 -18.84 5.63
CA SER A 78 -4.07 -19.37 4.28
C SER A 78 -4.57 -18.40 3.22
N THR A 79 -4.11 -18.56 1.98
CA THR A 79 -4.62 -17.79 0.84
C THR A 79 -6.14 -17.91 0.68
N GLN A 80 -6.71 -19.09 0.99
CA GLN A 80 -8.15 -19.31 0.88
C GLN A 80 -8.91 -18.59 1.99
N GLU A 81 -8.39 -18.62 3.22
CA GLU A 81 -8.96 -17.89 4.36
C GLU A 81 -8.90 -16.38 4.15
N LEU A 82 -7.77 -15.87 3.63
CA LEU A 82 -7.62 -14.46 3.26
C LEU A 82 -8.61 -14.04 2.16
N ASN A 83 -8.83 -14.89 1.16
CA ASN A 83 -9.84 -14.64 0.14
C ASN A 83 -11.24 -14.57 0.78
N ARG A 84 -11.64 -15.58 1.56
CA ARG A 84 -12.94 -15.61 2.26
C ARG A 84 -13.13 -14.37 3.15
N LEU A 85 -12.10 -13.96 3.87
CA LEU A 85 -12.10 -12.75 4.70
C LEU A 85 -12.30 -11.48 3.86
N THR A 86 -11.55 -11.36 2.77
CA THR A 86 -11.62 -10.20 1.86
C THR A 86 -13.00 -10.07 1.22
N ARG A 87 -13.56 -11.18 0.76
CA ARG A 87 -14.93 -11.22 0.22
C ARG A 87 -15.95 -10.84 1.28
N ARG A 88 -15.88 -11.45 2.47
CA ARG A 88 -16.79 -11.13 3.58
C ARG A 88 -16.72 -9.65 3.96
N TYR A 89 -15.52 -9.09 4.07
CA TYR A 89 -15.31 -7.66 4.32
C TYR A 89 -16.00 -6.78 3.27
N THR A 90 -15.81 -7.12 2.00
CA THR A 90 -16.35 -6.36 0.87
C THR A 90 -17.88 -6.42 0.85
N LEU A 91 -18.44 -7.62 0.97
CA LEU A 91 -19.89 -7.83 0.98
C LEU A 91 -20.55 -7.19 2.21
N SER A 92 -19.91 -7.23 3.38
CA SER A 92 -20.43 -6.54 4.57
C SER A 92 -20.44 -5.02 4.45
N MET A 93 -19.69 -4.44 3.51
CA MET A 93 -19.54 -2.99 3.33
C MET A 93 -19.91 -2.49 1.93
N HIS A 94 -20.48 -3.33 1.06
CA HIS A 94 -20.72 -2.95 -0.35
C HIS A 94 -21.58 -1.68 -0.48
N HIS A 95 -22.47 -1.42 0.48
CA HIS A 95 -23.39 -0.27 0.49
C HIS A 95 -22.70 1.07 0.77
N VAL A 96 -21.46 1.07 1.28
CA VAL A 96 -20.66 2.31 1.43
C VAL A 96 -19.62 2.49 0.33
N LEU A 97 -19.31 1.43 -0.42
CA LEU A 97 -18.40 1.47 -1.56
C LEU A 97 -19.12 1.96 -2.82
N GLY A 98 -18.37 2.46 -3.79
CA GLY A 98 -18.89 2.82 -5.11
C GLY A 98 -17.90 3.66 -5.90
N VAL A 99 -17.91 3.56 -7.23
CA VAL A 99 -16.98 4.30 -8.11
C VAL A 99 -17.05 5.81 -7.88
N ASN A 100 -18.25 6.35 -7.66
CA ASN A 100 -18.48 7.77 -7.37
C ASN A 100 -18.72 8.03 -5.88
N ARG A 101 -18.40 7.07 -5.00
CA ARG A 101 -18.65 7.17 -3.56
C ARG A 101 -17.42 6.88 -2.73
N ASP A 102 -16.87 5.66 -2.78
CA ASP A 102 -15.72 5.25 -2.00
C ASP A 102 -14.94 4.13 -2.72
N ILE A 103 -13.68 4.42 -3.02
CA ILE A 103 -12.81 3.57 -3.85
C ILE A 103 -11.64 3.06 -2.99
N ALA A 104 -11.63 1.75 -2.73
CA ALA A 104 -10.59 1.11 -1.94
C ALA A 104 -9.24 0.98 -2.70
N ALA A 105 -8.18 0.65 -1.96
CA ALA A 105 -6.82 0.44 -2.47
C ALA A 105 -6.06 -0.52 -1.53
N PRO A 106 -4.87 -0.99 -1.91
CA PRO A 106 -3.97 -1.66 -0.99
C PRO A 106 -3.49 -0.71 0.11
N ASP A 107 -3.21 -1.30 1.26
CA ASP A 107 -2.39 -0.78 2.34
C ASP A 107 -1.61 -1.95 3.00
N LEU A 108 -0.97 -1.73 4.15
CA LEU A 108 -0.19 -2.75 4.86
C LEU A 108 -0.99 -4.05 5.03
N GLY A 109 -0.37 -5.19 4.70
CA GLY A 109 -0.99 -6.52 4.78
C GLY A 109 -1.97 -6.85 3.65
N THR A 110 -2.09 -6.00 2.63
CA THR A 110 -2.92 -6.25 1.43
C THR A 110 -2.15 -5.92 0.16
N SER A 111 -2.58 -6.50 -0.97
CA SER A 111 -1.85 -6.43 -2.23
C SER A 111 -2.79 -6.29 -3.43
N ALA A 112 -2.22 -6.36 -4.64
CA ALA A 112 -2.99 -6.43 -5.87
C ALA A 112 -3.96 -7.62 -5.89
N GLN A 113 -3.54 -8.76 -5.34
CA GLN A 113 -4.41 -9.92 -5.21
C GLN A 113 -5.63 -9.64 -4.32
N THR A 114 -5.43 -8.93 -3.20
CA THR A 114 -6.54 -8.50 -2.34
C THR A 114 -7.51 -7.60 -3.11
N MET A 115 -7.00 -6.67 -3.93
CA MET A 115 -7.84 -5.79 -4.74
C MET A 115 -8.62 -6.56 -5.81
N ALA A 116 -8.03 -7.59 -6.41
CA ALA A 116 -8.73 -8.46 -7.34
C ALA A 116 -9.95 -9.13 -6.67
N TRP A 117 -9.78 -9.63 -5.44
CA TRP A 117 -10.89 -10.22 -4.68
C TRP A 117 -11.97 -9.20 -4.28
N ILE A 118 -11.58 -7.97 -3.90
CA ILE A 118 -12.56 -6.91 -3.61
C ILE A 118 -13.35 -6.55 -4.87
N MET A 119 -12.68 -6.38 -6.02
CA MET A 119 -13.32 -6.09 -7.29
C MET A 119 -14.35 -7.17 -7.66
N ASP A 120 -13.94 -8.44 -7.58
CA ASP A 120 -14.80 -9.57 -7.90
C ASP A 120 -15.98 -9.69 -6.93
N ALA A 121 -15.73 -9.59 -5.62
CA ALA A 121 -16.78 -9.67 -4.61
C ALA A 121 -17.81 -8.55 -4.77
N TYR A 122 -17.38 -7.31 -5.01
CA TYR A 122 -18.30 -6.21 -5.29
C TYR A 122 -19.09 -6.45 -6.59
N GLY A 123 -18.40 -6.93 -7.63
CA GLY A 123 -19.00 -7.21 -8.93
C GLY A 123 -20.08 -8.31 -8.90
N SER A 124 -20.01 -9.24 -7.94
CA SER A 124 -21.07 -10.26 -7.76
C SER A 124 -22.45 -9.69 -7.40
N ILE A 125 -22.50 -8.46 -6.87
CA ILE A 125 -23.76 -7.76 -6.54
C ILE A 125 -24.07 -6.68 -7.58
N HIS A 126 -23.05 -5.92 -8.01
CA HIS A 126 -23.23 -4.68 -8.79
C HIS A 126 -22.85 -4.81 -10.27
N GLY A 127 -22.47 -6.02 -10.72
CA GLY A 127 -21.92 -6.23 -12.05
C GLY A 127 -20.47 -5.78 -12.18
N HIS A 128 -19.86 -6.06 -13.34
CA HIS A 128 -18.44 -5.80 -13.59
C HIS A 128 -18.08 -4.32 -13.39
N THR A 129 -17.34 -4.01 -12.32
CA THR A 129 -17.03 -2.63 -11.88
C THR A 129 -15.54 -2.46 -11.53
N PRO A 130 -14.62 -2.38 -12.52
CA PRO A 130 -13.18 -2.29 -12.26
C PRO A 130 -12.77 -1.07 -11.44
N GLY A 131 -13.50 0.04 -11.56
CA GLY A 131 -13.20 1.30 -10.88
C GLY A 131 -13.45 1.30 -9.36
N ILE A 132 -13.99 0.22 -8.79
CA ILE A 132 -14.31 0.14 -7.35
C ILE A 132 -13.07 0.09 -6.46
N VAL A 133 -11.94 -0.34 -7.01
CA VAL A 133 -10.64 -0.39 -6.35
C VAL A 133 -9.50 0.01 -7.28
N THR A 134 -8.47 0.62 -6.73
CA THR A 134 -7.19 0.87 -7.42
C THR A 134 -6.11 -0.06 -6.91
N GLY A 135 -4.98 -0.19 -7.63
CA GLY A 135 -3.91 -1.12 -7.25
C GLY A 135 -4.25 -2.58 -7.55
N LYS A 136 -5.04 -2.84 -8.59
CA LYS A 136 -5.34 -4.17 -9.12
C LYS A 136 -4.16 -4.70 -9.96
N PRO A 137 -4.11 -6.02 -10.24
CA PRO A 137 -3.25 -6.57 -11.28
C PRO A 137 -3.51 -5.90 -12.64
N ILE A 138 -2.50 -5.85 -13.51
CA ILE A 138 -2.58 -5.19 -14.82
C ILE A 138 -3.69 -5.83 -15.67
N GLU A 139 -3.78 -7.16 -15.62
CA GLU A 139 -4.75 -8.00 -16.31
C GLU A 139 -6.20 -7.67 -15.94
N LEU A 140 -6.41 -7.05 -14.77
CA LEU A 140 -7.73 -6.67 -14.26
C LEU A 140 -7.97 -5.15 -14.31
N GLY A 141 -7.25 -4.42 -15.17
CA GLY A 141 -7.34 -2.96 -15.29
C GLY A 141 -6.56 -2.23 -14.20
N GLY A 142 -5.44 -2.80 -13.78
CA GLY A 142 -4.39 -2.10 -13.03
C GLY A 142 -3.67 -1.08 -13.90
N SER A 143 -3.05 -0.09 -13.26
CA SER A 143 -2.20 0.88 -13.96
C SER A 143 -0.77 0.39 -13.97
N LEU A 144 -0.10 0.50 -15.12
CA LEU A 144 1.36 0.49 -15.20
C LEU A 144 1.92 1.63 -14.34
N GLY A 145 3.14 1.49 -13.82
CA GLY A 145 3.72 2.52 -12.95
C GLY A 145 3.31 2.45 -11.48
N ARG A 146 2.33 1.61 -11.13
CA ARG A 146 1.66 1.67 -9.82
C ARG A 146 2.54 1.20 -8.66
N ALA A 147 3.39 0.21 -8.89
CA ALA A 147 4.18 -0.44 -7.86
C ALA A 147 5.30 0.50 -7.38
N GLU A 148 5.97 1.14 -8.32
CA GLU A 148 7.08 2.08 -8.14
C GLU A 148 6.61 3.51 -7.77
N ALA A 149 5.37 3.90 -8.09
CA ALA A 149 4.91 5.28 -7.92
C ALA A 149 5.14 5.90 -6.52
N PRO A 150 4.90 5.21 -5.39
CA PRO A 150 5.15 5.80 -4.07
C PRO A 150 6.63 6.08 -3.80
N GLY A 151 7.52 5.15 -4.17
CA GLY A 151 8.97 5.29 -3.98
C GLY A 151 9.55 6.35 -4.89
N ARG A 152 9.18 6.29 -6.17
CA ARG A 152 9.53 7.32 -7.16
C ARG A 152 9.02 8.70 -6.75
N GLY A 153 7.79 8.82 -6.24
CA GLY A 153 7.25 10.08 -5.76
C GLY A 153 8.03 10.66 -4.58
N ALA A 154 8.43 9.81 -3.63
CA ALA A 154 9.28 10.23 -2.52
C ALA A 154 10.64 10.75 -3.00
N ALA A 155 11.28 10.04 -3.94
CA ALA A 155 12.54 10.46 -4.53
C ALA A 155 12.41 11.77 -5.32
N VAL A 156 11.35 11.96 -6.12
CA VAL A 156 11.12 13.21 -6.88
C VAL A 156 10.99 14.41 -5.95
N VAL A 157 10.22 14.29 -4.87
CA VAL A 157 10.11 15.36 -3.86
C VAL A 157 11.43 15.57 -3.13
N GLY A 158 12.15 14.49 -2.80
CA GLY A 158 13.48 14.55 -2.19
C GLY A 158 14.51 15.27 -3.05
N CYS A 159 14.60 14.93 -4.33
CA CYS A 159 15.45 15.62 -5.31
C CYS A 159 15.12 17.11 -5.39
N ARG A 160 13.83 17.46 -5.37
CA ARG A 160 13.43 18.87 -5.37
C ARG A 160 13.90 19.59 -4.10
N ALA A 161 13.75 18.95 -2.94
CA ALA A 161 14.23 19.51 -1.66
C ALA A 161 15.76 19.68 -1.63
N ILE A 162 16.52 18.74 -2.21
CA ILE A 162 17.98 18.84 -2.36
C ILE A 162 18.34 20.08 -3.19
N VAL A 163 17.69 20.26 -4.34
CA VAL A 163 17.91 21.43 -5.21
C VAL A 163 17.54 22.74 -4.51
N ASP A 164 16.41 22.79 -3.82
CA ASP A 164 15.98 23.97 -3.06
C ASP A 164 16.93 24.29 -1.89
N SER A 165 17.71 23.30 -1.41
CA SER A 165 18.77 23.50 -0.41
C SER A 165 20.11 23.99 -0.99
N GLY A 166 20.22 24.11 -2.32
CA GLY A 166 21.42 24.58 -3.00
C GLY A 166 22.43 23.48 -3.35
N SER A 167 22.03 22.21 -3.33
CA SER A 167 22.85 21.07 -3.75
C SER A 167 22.24 20.35 -4.95
N THR A 168 22.85 19.26 -5.40
CA THR A 168 22.31 18.39 -6.45
C THR A 168 22.31 16.94 -5.97
N PRO A 169 21.49 16.07 -6.57
CA PRO A 169 21.51 14.64 -6.27
C PRO A 169 22.94 14.04 -6.35
N GLU A 170 23.72 14.39 -7.37
CA GLU A 170 25.09 13.90 -7.61
C GLU A 170 26.08 14.25 -6.49
N GLN A 171 25.80 15.33 -5.76
CA GLN A 171 26.60 15.77 -4.61
C GLN A 171 26.10 15.19 -3.28
N SER A 172 24.99 14.45 -3.31
CA SER A 172 24.28 13.97 -2.13
C SER A 172 24.52 12.48 -1.87
N THR A 173 24.49 12.12 -0.58
CA THR A 173 24.43 10.73 -0.15
C THR A 173 23.04 10.41 0.39
N VAL A 174 22.58 9.18 0.18
CA VAL A 174 21.22 8.73 0.52
C VAL A 174 21.28 7.51 1.41
N ALA A 175 20.46 7.54 2.47
CA ALA A 175 20.18 6.38 3.31
C ALA A 175 18.67 6.06 3.23
N VAL A 176 18.32 4.78 3.04
CA VAL A 176 16.93 4.34 2.93
C VAL A 176 16.60 3.33 4.02
N GLN A 177 15.63 3.65 4.87
CA GLN A 177 15.11 2.71 5.86
C GLN A 177 13.92 1.93 5.28
N GLY A 178 14.07 0.61 5.20
CA GLY A 178 13.07 -0.31 4.67
C GLY A 178 13.18 -0.50 3.16
N TYR A 179 13.81 -1.59 2.71
CA TYR A 179 14.04 -1.90 1.29
C TYR A 179 12.93 -2.76 0.64
N GLY A 180 11.67 -2.52 1.02
CA GLY A 180 10.51 -3.09 0.33
C GLY A 180 10.13 -2.29 -0.92
N ALA A 181 8.98 -2.57 -1.53
CA ALA A 181 8.52 -1.96 -2.79
C ALA A 181 8.62 -0.42 -2.87
N VAL A 182 8.43 0.30 -1.75
CA VAL A 182 8.58 1.77 -1.71
C VAL A 182 10.04 2.18 -1.60
N GLY A 183 10.81 1.54 -0.71
CA GLY A 183 12.20 1.92 -0.44
C GLY A 183 13.14 1.56 -1.57
N SER A 184 13.02 0.37 -2.16
CA SER A 184 13.81 -0.04 -3.33
C SER A 184 13.56 0.88 -4.51
N SER A 185 12.29 1.20 -4.79
CA SER A 185 11.93 2.16 -5.84
C SER A 185 12.47 3.58 -5.56
N ALA A 186 12.46 4.03 -4.30
CA ALA A 186 13.06 5.31 -3.93
C ALA A 186 14.58 5.30 -4.09
N ALA A 187 15.27 4.25 -3.61
CA ALA A 187 16.70 4.07 -3.74
C ALA A 187 17.14 4.07 -5.22
N ARG A 188 16.50 3.25 -6.05
CA ARG A 188 16.74 3.22 -7.50
C ARG A 188 16.50 4.56 -8.16
N THR A 189 15.39 5.24 -7.86
CA THR A 189 15.09 6.57 -8.44
C THR A 189 16.16 7.60 -8.05
N MET A 190 16.64 7.57 -6.80
CA MET A 190 17.71 8.48 -6.35
C MET A 190 19.05 8.14 -7.02
N PHE A 191 19.38 6.85 -7.14
CA PHE A 191 20.56 6.35 -7.83
C PHE A 191 20.58 6.73 -9.32
N GLU A 192 19.47 6.52 -10.04
CA GLU A 192 19.29 6.96 -11.43
C GLU A 192 19.36 8.47 -11.57
N GLY A 193 18.96 9.21 -10.53
CA GLY A 193 19.14 10.65 -10.42
C GLY A 193 20.58 11.09 -10.14
N GLY A 194 21.53 10.15 -10.01
CA GLY A 194 22.94 10.40 -9.78
C GLY A 194 23.36 10.45 -8.30
N ALA A 195 22.42 10.33 -7.36
CA ALA A 195 22.75 10.32 -5.95
C ALA A 195 23.43 9.02 -5.51
N LYS A 196 24.32 9.14 -4.53
CA LYS A 196 25.02 7.97 -3.98
C LYS A 196 24.21 7.37 -2.84
N VAL A 197 23.55 6.24 -3.09
CA VAL A 197 22.92 5.46 -2.02
C VAL A 197 24.02 4.74 -1.23
N ILE A 198 24.19 5.11 0.03
CA ILE A 198 25.28 4.61 0.89
C ILE A 198 24.81 3.65 1.97
N ALA A 199 23.52 3.66 2.30
CA ALA A 199 22.99 2.79 3.35
C ALA A 199 21.55 2.38 3.05
N VAL A 200 21.23 1.12 3.28
CA VAL A 200 19.87 0.60 3.23
C VAL A 200 19.62 -0.34 4.41
N SER A 201 18.37 -0.46 4.83
CA SER A 201 17.97 -1.41 5.87
C SER A 201 16.64 -2.07 5.59
N ASP A 202 16.39 -3.21 6.22
CA ASP A 202 15.10 -3.90 6.24
C ASP A 202 14.82 -4.44 7.66
N VAL A 203 13.98 -5.48 7.76
CA VAL A 203 13.64 -6.11 9.05
C VAL A 203 14.77 -7.00 9.59
N ASP A 204 15.69 -7.43 8.73
CA ASP A 204 16.74 -8.40 9.01
C ASP A 204 18.08 -7.72 9.30
N GLY A 205 18.31 -6.52 8.76
CA GLY A 205 19.52 -5.76 9.09
C GLY A 205 19.66 -4.42 8.36
N ALA A 206 20.90 -3.92 8.37
CA ALA A 206 21.30 -2.72 7.65
C ALA A 206 22.72 -2.88 7.11
N ILE A 207 22.92 -2.41 5.89
CA ILE A 207 24.24 -2.36 5.23
C ILE A 207 24.64 -0.92 4.98
N ILE A 208 25.94 -0.67 4.97
CA ILE A 208 26.51 0.64 4.68
C ILE A 208 27.78 0.50 3.85
N ASN A 209 27.87 1.26 2.76
CA ASN A 209 29.09 1.42 1.99
C ASN A 209 29.29 2.90 1.65
N SER A 210 30.33 3.52 2.24
CA SER A 210 30.64 4.93 2.02
C SER A 210 30.97 5.28 0.56
N THR A 211 31.39 4.31 -0.25
CA THR A 211 31.66 4.53 -1.68
C THR A 211 30.41 4.45 -2.55
N GLY A 212 29.30 3.91 -2.02
CA GLY A 212 28.05 3.64 -2.74
C GLY A 212 27.74 2.15 -2.76
N LEU A 213 26.46 1.80 -2.66
CA LEU A 213 25.93 0.44 -2.81
C LEU A 213 25.62 0.17 -4.28
N ASP A 214 25.80 -1.09 -4.71
CA ASP A 214 25.34 -1.55 -6.02
C ASP A 214 23.85 -1.84 -5.95
N ILE A 215 23.04 -0.96 -6.55
CA ILE A 215 21.58 -1.05 -6.51
C ILE A 215 21.04 -2.16 -7.41
N ASP A 216 21.76 -2.53 -8.48
CA ASP A 216 21.34 -3.62 -9.36
C ASP A 216 21.54 -4.98 -8.68
N GLU A 217 22.67 -5.15 -7.99
CA GLU A 217 22.92 -6.34 -7.15
C GLU A 217 21.92 -6.44 -5.99
N LEU A 218 21.65 -5.34 -5.28
CA LEU A 218 20.64 -5.33 -4.21
C LEU A 218 19.25 -5.71 -4.71
N ASP A 219 18.82 -5.15 -5.84
CA ASP A 219 17.50 -5.45 -6.38
C ASP A 219 17.41 -6.91 -6.86
N GLN A 220 18.52 -7.50 -7.33
CA GLN A 220 18.58 -8.91 -7.68
C GLN A 220 18.46 -9.82 -6.45
N ILE A 221 19.21 -9.55 -5.38
CA ILE A 221 19.16 -10.32 -4.12
C ILE A 221 17.72 -10.36 -3.59
N ILE A 222 17.05 -9.21 -3.57
CA ILE A 222 15.66 -9.11 -3.10
C ILE A 222 14.68 -9.80 -4.06
N ALA A 223 14.93 -9.78 -5.38
CA ALA A 223 14.10 -10.48 -6.35
C ALA A 223 14.22 -12.01 -6.24
N GLU A 224 15.33 -12.51 -5.70
CA GLU A 224 15.60 -13.94 -5.43
C GLU A 224 15.17 -14.36 -4.00
N ASP A 225 14.28 -13.59 -3.36
CA ASP A 225 13.77 -13.80 -2.00
C ASP A 225 14.86 -13.73 -0.89
N GLY A 226 16.00 -13.08 -1.17
CA GLY A 226 17.01 -12.73 -0.17
C GLY A 226 16.63 -11.50 0.66
N CYS A 227 17.53 -11.12 1.58
CA CYS A 227 17.38 -9.94 2.44
C CYS A 227 18.56 -8.96 2.27
N VAL A 228 18.41 -7.75 2.81
CA VAL A 228 19.44 -6.70 2.70
C VAL A 228 20.78 -7.13 3.30
N SER A 229 20.78 -7.99 4.32
CA SER A 229 22.01 -8.50 4.94
C SER A 229 22.74 -9.57 4.13
N ASP A 230 22.16 -10.05 3.02
CA ASP A 230 22.81 -11.00 2.11
C ASP A 230 23.73 -10.31 1.07
N PHE A 231 23.73 -8.97 1.06
CA PHE A 231 24.65 -8.12 0.28
C PHE A 231 26.01 -7.97 0.97
#